data_AF-A0A3L7QCV9-F1
#
_entry.id   AF-A0A3L7QCV9-F1
#
_cell.length_a   1.000
_cell.length_b   1.000
_cell.length_c   1.000
_cell.angle_alpha   90.00
_cell.angle_beta   90.00
_cell.angle_gamma   90.00
#
_symmetry.space_group_name_H-M   'P 1'
#
loop_
_entity.id
_entity.type
_entity.pdbx_description
1 polymer ?
#
loop_
_entity_poly.entity_id
_entity_poly.type
_entity_poly.pdbx_seq_one_letter_code
_entity_poly.pdbx_strand_id
1 'polypeptide(L)'
;MALESNHPQLNSSRISIRISPKIWPFLTTFAFSCAILVAVAWSLPDSEHKNIVFGILMLLIALSSWVQWKKSLRLHVTKGTLTLQSPLGIITPITNICHVAVDPKGALYFSLYDPQLIYPPEKVGLIYQTMEEGGYNFTIQGISKPVALKICKACNLSPDHLIENELVPEEVIDVESFQALLLKKSPYVPISYALFGMNILVFLAMLYAGVDLFQPTTEQLLAWGANAGTKTMDGEAWRLLSCAFLHIGLVHLGVNMFVLWKVGPFLERLFGSTTFLIFYVVSAIGGSEASLWWNEFGVSAGASGALFGIFGSLLGYLLAKPPGMSVAIMSQLRLWAINFIVLNIAFVFFLAGVDQAAHGGGALAGFLIGLLAGLMQKNAILKTPILKQGVLMLLGVGICWGSWFMLQIETADKFLAIKTFERFGKEEESLLMKFTKGQAGVRKAQITEEEFATLLATEITPIWSDYAAKFNGYKKVPSRWAGWYPDFVVYLKTQVEAQTLLVEGIKINDKSKVEEAHEKFADAAEMVKKITTEMKAKSKNKSE
;
A
#
# COMPACT_ATOMS: atom_id res chain seq x y z
N MET A 1 -41.49 -44.31 50.63
CA MET A 1 -40.11 -44.68 50.97
C MET A 1 -39.29 -44.59 49.70
N ALA A 2 -38.17 -43.89 49.78
CA ALA A 2 -37.32 -43.50 48.66
C ALA A 2 -36.80 -44.71 47.87
N LEU A 3 -36.72 -44.57 46.54
CA LEU A 3 -35.79 -45.33 45.72
C LEU A 3 -34.64 -44.39 45.39
N GLU A 4 -33.51 -44.69 46.02
CA GLU A 4 -32.22 -44.04 45.84
C GLU A 4 -31.81 -44.07 44.36
N SER A 5 -31.69 -42.89 43.75
CA SER A 5 -30.95 -42.72 42.50
C SER A 5 -29.46 -42.71 42.84
N ASN A 6 -28.79 -43.85 42.65
CA ASN A 6 -27.33 -43.91 42.57
C ASN A 6 -26.85 -43.15 41.33
N HIS A 7 -26.75 -41.83 41.43
CA HIS A 7 -25.89 -41.05 40.55
C HIS A 7 -24.44 -41.28 41.01
N PRO A 8 -23.54 -41.81 40.16
CA PRO A 8 -22.13 -41.77 40.50
C PRO A 8 -21.73 -40.29 40.64
N GLN A 9 -21.30 -39.90 41.84
CA GLN A 9 -20.71 -38.59 42.05
C GLN A 9 -19.53 -38.45 41.08
N LEU A 10 -19.58 -37.44 40.21
CA LEU A 10 -18.48 -37.04 39.34
C LEU A 10 -17.31 -36.59 40.23
N ASN A 11 -16.49 -37.55 40.66
CA ASN A 11 -15.17 -37.28 41.20
C ASN A 11 -14.40 -36.46 40.14
N SER A 12 -13.79 -35.36 40.59
CA SER A 12 -13.17 -34.33 39.77
C SER A 12 -12.16 -34.89 38.76
N SER A 13 -12.62 -35.23 37.56
CA SER A 13 -11.78 -35.63 36.43
C SER A 13 -11.22 -34.38 35.76
N ARG A 14 -9.93 -34.11 35.99
CA ARG A 14 -9.17 -33.12 35.21
C ARG A 14 -8.99 -33.66 33.79
N ILE A 15 -9.89 -33.26 32.88
CA ILE A 15 -9.69 -33.47 31.44
C ILE A 15 -8.91 -32.25 30.92
N SER A 16 -7.66 -32.46 30.52
CA SER A 16 -6.79 -31.43 29.92
C SER A 16 -6.91 -31.50 28.40
N ILE A 17 -7.71 -30.62 27.79
CA ILE A 17 -7.83 -30.52 26.33
C ILE A 17 -6.79 -29.52 25.81
N ARG A 18 -5.96 -29.96 24.86
CA ARG A 18 -4.89 -29.18 24.26
C ARG A 18 -5.38 -28.53 22.96
N ILE A 19 -5.85 -27.27 23.02
CA ILE A 19 -6.24 -26.55 21.80
C ILE A 19 -4.97 -25.88 21.24
N SER A 20 -4.48 -26.40 20.12
CA SER A 20 -3.45 -25.73 19.33
C SER A 20 -4.05 -24.46 18.71
N PRO A 21 -3.53 -23.26 18.99
CA PRO A 21 -3.96 -22.07 18.26
C PRO A 21 -3.47 -22.19 16.82
N LYS A 22 -4.33 -22.67 15.91
CA LYS A 22 -4.06 -22.62 14.48
C LYS A 22 -4.18 -21.16 14.02
N ILE A 23 -3.02 -20.53 13.82
CA ILE A 23 -2.78 -19.32 13.03
C ILE A 23 -3.49 -18.05 13.56
N TRP A 24 -3.23 -17.68 14.83
CA TRP A 24 -3.67 -16.39 15.36
C TRP A 24 -2.64 -15.49 16.09
N PRO A 25 -1.33 -15.79 16.23
CA PRO A 25 -0.43 -14.81 16.86
C PRO A 25 0.20 -13.81 15.88
N PHE A 26 0.15 -14.01 14.56
CA PHE A 26 0.94 -13.18 13.64
C PHE A 26 0.47 -11.71 13.56
N LEU A 27 -0.83 -11.46 13.70
CA LEU A 27 -1.44 -10.13 13.50
C LEU A 27 -1.48 -9.28 14.77
N THR A 28 -1.71 -9.89 15.94
CA THR A 28 -1.72 -9.18 17.22
C THR A 28 -0.30 -8.86 17.69
N THR A 29 0.66 -9.77 17.47
CA THR A 29 2.07 -9.49 17.79
C THR A 29 2.66 -8.45 16.84
N PHE A 30 2.35 -8.49 15.54
CA PHE A 30 2.84 -7.47 14.60
C PHE A 30 2.28 -6.07 14.90
N ALA A 31 0.97 -5.94 15.10
CA ALA A 31 0.35 -4.64 15.40
C ALA A 31 0.76 -4.08 16.79
N PHE A 32 0.85 -4.94 17.81
CA PHE A 32 1.25 -4.53 19.15
C PHE A 32 2.75 -4.23 19.25
N SER A 33 3.59 -4.97 18.51
CA SER A 33 4.99 -4.61 18.32
C SER A 33 5.09 -3.27 17.60
N CYS A 34 4.49 -3.07 16.43
CA CYS A 34 4.54 -1.78 15.73
C CYS A 34 4.13 -0.58 16.60
N ALA A 35 3.10 -0.71 17.45
CA ALA A 35 2.65 0.36 18.35
C ALA A 35 3.66 0.72 19.47
N ILE A 36 4.27 -0.26 20.12
CA ILE A 36 5.32 -0.02 21.13
C ILE A 36 6.58 0.59 20.47
N LEU A 37 6.84 0.23 19.22
CA LEU A 37 8.03 0.66 18.49
C LEU A 37 7.93 2.09 17.97
N VAL A 38 6.71 2.56 17.65
CA VAL A 38 6.43 3.99 17.41
C VAL A 38 6.76 4.81 18.65
N ALA A 39 6.40 4.34 19.85
CA ALA A 39 6.70 5.06 21.09
C ALA A 39 8.22 5.15 21.39
N VAL A 40 8.99 4.10 21.07
CA VAL A 40 10.45 4.06 21.26
C VAL A 40 11.21 4.85 20.19
N ALA A 41 10.77 4.82 18.93
CA ALA A 41 11.38 5.61 17.86
C ALA A 41 11.14 7.13 18.03
N TRP A 42 9.99 7.51 18.61
CA TRP A 42 9.65 8.92 18.88
C TRP A 42 10.45 9.54 20.04
N SER A 43 11.04 8.71 20.89
CA SER A 43 11.83 9.16 22.06
C SER A 43 13.32 9.34 21.76
N LEU A 44 13.77 9.08 20.53
CA LEU A 44 15.16 9.27 20.10
C LEU A 44 15.38 10.64 19.43
N PRO A 45 16.48 11.35 19.73
CA PRO A 45 16.69 12.73 19.30
C PRO A 45 17.19 12.89 17.85
N ASP A 46 17.85 11.89 17.25
CA ASP A 46 18.53 12.05 15.95
C ASP A 46 18.10 11.04 14.87
N SER A 47 18.07 11.46 13.59
CA SER A 47 17.49 10.72 12.45
C SER A 47 18.30 9.48 12.03
N GLU A 48 19.62 9.52 12.20
CA GLU A 48 20.54 8.43 11.85
C GLU A 48 20.35 7.22 12.79
N HIS A 49 20.23 7.50 14.10
CA HIS A 49 19.99 6.49 15.12
C HIS A 49 18.61 5.85 15.00
N LYS A 50 17.60 6.62 14.55
CA LYS A 50 16.26 6.09 14.25
C LYS A 50 16.32 5.02 13.17
N ASN A 51 17.04 5.25 12.07
CA ASN A 51 17.11 4.30 10.95
C ASN A 51 17.86 3.01 11.30
N ILE A 52 18.96 3.10 12.06
CA ILE A 52 19.75 1.93 12.50
C ILE A 52 18.97 1.10 13.52
N VAL A 53 18.36 1.76 14.52
CA VAL A 53 17.50 1.08 15.51
C VAL A 53 16.32 0.44 14.79
N PHE A 54 15.66 1.14 13.86
CA PHE A 54 14.54 0.60 13.09
C PHE A 54 14.93 -0.62 12.24
N GLY A 55 16.11 -0.62 11.61
CA GLY A 55 16.63 -1.76 10.84
C GLY A 55 16.92 -2.99 11.71
N ILE A 56 17.61 -2.82 12.84
CA ILE A 56 17.91 -3.89 13.81
C ILE A 56 16.60 -4.45 14.40
N LEU A 57 15.63 -3.58 14.64
CA LEU A 57 14.37 -3.89 15.31
C LEU A 57 13.37 -4.59 14.36
N MET A 58 13.36 -4.23 13.08
CA MET A 58 12.65 -4.99 12.03
C MET A 58 13.26 -6.39 11.84
N LEU A 59 14.58 -6.52 11.94
CA LEU A 59 15.26 -7.82 11.95
C LEU A 59 14.84 -8.66 13.16
N LEU A 60 14.74 -8.04 14.35
CA LEU A 60 14.28 -8.70 15.57
C LEU A 60 12.78 -9.05 15.56
N ILE A 61 11.92 -8.30 14.86
CA ILE A 61 10.51 -8.66 14.61
C ILE A 61 10.41 -9.83 13.63
N ALA A 62 11.22 -9.82 12.57
CA ALA A 62 11.30 -10.95 11.64
C ALA A 62 11.82 -12.23 12.33
N LEU A 63 12.76 -12.08 13.27
CA LEU A 63 13.26 -13.17 14.12
C LEU A 63 12.26 -13.58 15.21
N SER A 64 11.50 -12.67 15.81
CA SER A 64 10.52 -13.00 16.87
C SER A 64 9.25 -13.64 16.31
N SER A 65 8.85 -13.27 15.09
CA SER A 65 7.82 -13.97 14.31
C SER A 65 8.28 -15.33 13.78
N TRP A 66 9.59 -15.61 13.83
CA TRP A 66 10.17 -16.95 13.65
C TRP A 66 10.21 -17.76 14.96
N VAL A 67 10.15 -17.10 16.14
CA VAL A 67 10.40 -17.72 17.47
C VAL A 67 9.15 -17.92 18.34
N GLN A 68 7.92 -17.64 17.89
CA GLN A 68 6.71 -17.88 18.70
C GLN A 68 5.68 -18.83 18.07
N TRP A 69 5.08 -19.84 18.72
CA TRP A 69 5.35 -20.71 19.88
C TRP A 69 4.35 -21.88 19.72
N LYS A 70 4.76 -23.15 19.87
CA LYS A 70 3.87 -24.33 20.04
C LYS A 70 3.15 -24.31 21.40
N LYS A 71 2.41 -23.25 21.75
CA LYS A 71 1.72 -23.15 23.05
C LYS A 71 0.21 -23.30 22.91
N SER A 72 -0.27 -24.40 23.47
CA SER A 72 -1.66 -24.83 23.51
C SER A 72 -2.44 -24.17 24.66
N LEU A 73 -3.68 -23.78 24.39
CA LEU A 73 -4.68 -23.45 25.42
C LEU A 73 -5.10 -24.74 26.16
N ARG A 74 -5.32 -24.65 27.48
CA ARG A 74 -5.84 -25.77 28.28
C ARG A 74 -7.27 -25.50 28.70
N LEU A 75 -8.15 -26.44 28.45
CA LEU A 75 -9.53 -26.40 28.92
C LEU A 75 -9.65 -27.21 30.21
N HIS A 76 -10.31 -26.66 31.23
CA HIS A 76 -10.55 -27.31 32.51
C HIS A 76 -12.06 -27.39 32.78
N VAL A 77 -12.55 -28.59 33.12
CA VAL A 77 -13.92 -28.83 33.59
C VAL A 77 -13.85 -29.04 35.10
N THR A 78 -14.51 -28.17 35.87
CA THR A 78 -14.57 -28.31 37.33
C THR A 78 -15.97 -28.00 37.80
N LYS A 79 -16.65 -28.95 38.47
CA LYS A 79 -18.00 -28.77 39.04
C LYS A 79 -19.03 -28.15 38.08
N GLY A 80 -19.04 -28.57 36.81
CA GLY A 80 -19.99 -28.07 35.81
C GLY A 80 -19.62 -26.72 35.18
N THR A 81 -18.49 -26.11 35.56
CA THR A 81 -17.98 -24.89 34.94
C THR A 81 -16.82 -25.23 33.99
N LEU A 82 -16.94 -24.77 32.73
CA LEU A 82 -15.88 -24.86 31.72
C LEU A 82 -15.00 -23.61 31.83
N THR A 83 -13.70 -23.81 32.03
CA THR A 83 -12.75 -22.71 32.18
C THR A 83 -11.61 -22.85 31.16
N LEU A 84 -11.25 -21.73 30.53
CA LEU A 84 -10.15 -21.65 29.59
C LEU A 84 -8.92 -21.10 30.32
N GLN A 85 -7.82 -21.83 30.31
CA GLN A 85 -6.55 -21.37 30.85
C GLN A 85 -5.62 -20.93 29.72
N SER A 86 -5.24 -19.65 29.75
CA SER A 86 -4.29 -19.07 28.81
C SER A 86 -2.85 -19.55 29.07
N PRO A 87 -1.93 -19.41 28.10
CA PRO A 87 -0.52 -19.72 28.29
C PRO A 87 0.18 -18.88 29.38
N LEU A 88 -0.45 -17.77 29.80
CA LEU A 88 0.02 -16.89 30.89
C LEU A 88 -0.60 -17.26 32.26
N GLY A 89 -1.34 -18.36 32.33
CA GLY A 89 -1.96 -18.84 33.58
C GLY A 89 -3.30 -18.19 33.93
N ILE A 90 -3.82 -17.31 33.07
CA ILE A 90 -5.10 -16.62 33.28
C ILE A 90 -6.24 -17.62 33.04
N ILE A 91 -7.12 -17.76 34.01
CA ILE A 91 -8.28 -18.67 33.95
C ILE A 91 -9.53 -17.83 33.69
N THR A 92 -10.21 -18.09 32.58
CA THR A 92 -11.44 -17.39 32.20
C THR A 92 -12.61 -18.38 32.15
N PRO A 93 -13.70 -18.16 32.90
CA PRO A 93 -14.89 -18.98 32.81
C PRO A 93 -15.59 -18.74 31.46
N ILE A 94 -16.04 -19.82 30.83
CA ILE A 94 -16.88 -19.74 29.62
C ILE A 94 -18.31 -19.55 30.10
N THR A 95 -18.80 -18.32 30.02
CA THR A 95 -20.19 -17.99 30.30
C THR A 95 -21.05 -18.37 29.10
N ASN A 96 -22.29 -18.82 29.35
CA ASN A 96 -23.29 -19.31 28.37
C ASN A 96 -23.31 -20.82 28.08
N ILE A 97 -22.92 -21.66 29.04
CA ILE A 97 -23.10 -23.12 28.93
C ILE A 97 -24.30 -23.56 29.76
N CYS A 98 -25.29 -24.19 29.13
CA CYS A 98 -26.52 -24.65 29.80
C CYS A 98 -26.38 -26.05 30.41
N HIS A 99 -25.64 -26.94 29.76
CA HIS A 99 -25.48 -28.33 30.19
C HIS A 99 -24.10 -28.85 29.78
N VAL A 100 -23.49 -29.67 30.63
CA VAL A 100 -22.27 -30.42 30.36
C VAL A 100 -22.53 -31.89 30.74
N ALA A 101 -22.26 -32.82 29.83
CA ALA A 101 -22.39 -34.26 30.06
C ALA A 101 -21.17 -35.00 29.52
N VAL A 102 -20.82 -36.11 30.18
CA VAL A 102 -19.75 -37.02 29.76
C VAL A 102 -20.38 -38.38 29.53
N ASP A 103 -20.20 -38.99 28.37
CA ASP A 103 -20.69 -40.35 28.13
C ASP A 103 -19.75 -41.42 28.73
N PRO A 104 -20.19 -42.70 28.81
CA PRO A 104 -19.36 -43.79 29.34
C PRO A 104 -18.07 -44.08 28.54
N LYS A 105 -17.93 -43.54 27.33
CA LYS A 105 -16.74 -43.63 26.49
C LYS A 105 -15.84 -42.38 26.60
N GLY A 106 -16.14 -41.48 27.52
CA GLY A 106 -15.37 -40.27 27.82
C GLY A 106 -15.63 -39.08 26.90
N ALA A 107 -16.65 -39.12 26.05
CA ALA A 107 -16.98 -38.00 25.17
C ALA A 107 -17.67 -36.87 25.95
N LEU A 108 -17.15 -35.64 25.79
CA LEU A 108 -17.68 -34.44 26.43
C LEU A 108 -18.72 -33.78 25.51
N TYR A 109 -19.94 -33.57 26.03
CA TYR A 109 -21.01 -32.85 25.35
C TYR A 109 -21.35 -31.60 26.14
N PHE A 110 -21.53 -30.47 25.45
CA PHE A 110 -22.04 -29.26 26.07
C PHE A 110 -22.99 -28.49 25.15
N SER A 111 -23.90 -27.74 25.76
CA SER A 111 -24.88 -26.91 25.05
C SER A 111 -24.60 -25.43 25.33
N LEU A 112 -24.56 -24.60 24.29
CA LEU A 112 -24.37 -23.15 24.40
C LEU A 112 -25.71 -22.42 24.36
N TYR A 113 -25.84 -21.34 25.13
CA TYR A 113 -26.96 -20.42 25.11
C TYR A 113 -26.64 -19.21 24.23
N ASP A 114 -27.47 -18.98 23.21
CA ASP A 114 -27.45 -17.73 22.43
C ASP A 114 -28.72 -16.92 22.76
N PRO A 115 -28.58 -15.74 23.42
CA PRO A 115 -29.73 -14.90 23.76
C PRO A 115 -30.43 -14.27 22.55
N GLN A 116 -29.89 -14.37 21.33
CA GLN A 116 -30.51 -13.84 20.11
C GLN A 116 -31.35 -14.87 19.31
N LEU A 117 -31.34 -16.15 19.70
CA LEU A 117 -32.07 -17.23 19.02
C LEU A 117 -33.29 -17.67 19.84
N ILE A 118 -34.50 -17.55 19.27
CA ILE A 118 -35.80 -17.89 19.92
C ILE A 118 -36.10 -19.43 19.85
N TYR A 119 -35.10 -20.28 19.60
CA TYR A 119 -35.26 -21.73 19.42
C TYR A 119 -34.30 -22.54 20.32
N PRO A 120 -34.60 -23.83 20.65
CA PRO A 120 -33.90 -24.56 21.71
C PRO A 120 -32.39 -24.79 21.43
N PRO A 121 -31.58 -24.99 22.50
CA PRO A 121 -30.11 -24.98 22.42
C PRO A 121 -29.54 -26.06 21.50
N GLU A 122 -28.55 -25.70 20.69
CA GLU A 122 -27.84 -26.63 19.80
C GLU A 122 -26.84 -27.50 20.56
N LYS A 123 -26.77 -28.79 20.21
CA LYS A 123 -25.75 -29.73 20.70
C LYS A 123 -24.51 -29.65 19.81
N VAL A 124 -23.34 -29.36 20.38
CA VAL A 124 -22.05 -29.43 19.69
C VAL A 124 -21.38 -30.75 20.03
N GLY A 125 -21.03 -31.56 19.01
CA GLY A 125 -20.31 -32.84 19.17
C GLY A 125 -18.81 -32.68 18.91
N LEU A 126 -17.98 -33.43 19.66
CA LEU A 126 -16.53 -33.54 19.46
C LEU A 126 -16.18 -34.98 19.09
N ILE A 127 -15.45 -35.18 17.97
CA ILE A 127 -14.81 -36.47 17.65
C ILE A 127 -13.37 -36.43 18.15
N TYR A 128 -12.87 -37.55 18.69
CA TYR A 128 -11.48 -37.67 19.12
C TYR A 128 -10.72 -38.81 18.44
N GLN A 129 -9.40 -38.66 18.38
CA GLN A 129 -8.45 -39.70 17.98
C GLN A 129 -7.41 -39.87 19.10
N THR A 130 -7.21 -41.12 19.52
CA THR A 130 -6.20 -41.53 20.52
C THR A 130 -4.80 -41.48 19.90
N MET A 131 -3.87 -40.80 20.58
CA MET A 131 -2.46 -40.76 20.21
C MET A 131 -1.68 -41.78 21.05
N GLU A 132 -0.63 -42.37 20.48
CA GLU A 132 0.18 -43.44 21.11
C GLU A 132 0.80 -43.04 22.46
N GLU A 133 0.98 -41.74 22.73
CA GLU A 133 1.49 -41.21 24.01
C GLU A 133 0.38 -40.82 25.01
N GLY A 134 -0.85 -41.32 24.85
CA GLY A 134 -1.95 -41.11 25.81
C GLY A 134 -2.62 -39.73 25.72
N GLY A 135 -2.45 -39.02 24.60
CA GLY A 135 -3.15 -37.77 24.30
C GLY A 135 -4.38 -37.96 23.41
N TYR A 136 -5.40 -37.12 23.56
CA TYR A 136 -6.58 -37.08 22.68
C TYR A 136 -6.57 -35.81 21.84
N ASN A 137 -6.67 -35.92 20.51
CA ASN A 137 -6.95 -34.78 19.62
C ASN A 137 -8.46 -34.67 19.40
N PHE A 138 -9.03 -33.46 19.55
CA PHE A 138 -10.46 -33.21 19.34
C PHE A 138 -10.67 -32.18 18.22
N THR A 139 -11.69 -32.40 17.38
CA THR A 139 -12.13 -31.46 16.33
C THR A 139 -13.56 -31.00 16.59
N ILE A 140 -13.81 -29.68 16.58
CA ILE A 140 -15.15 -29.10 16.72
C ILE A 140 -15.86 -29.16 15.36
N GLN A 141 -17.00 -29.83 15.30
CA GLN A 141 -17.87 -29.81 14.12
C GLN A 141 -18.86 -28.64 14.21
N GLY A 142 -18.84 -27.75 13.22
CA GLY A 142 -19.81 -26.66 13.07
C GLY A 142 -20.91 -27.02 12.07
N ILE A 143 -22.13 -27.14 12.59
CA ILE A 143 -23.43 -26.94 11.91
C ILE A 143 -23.69 -27.84 10.69
N SER A 144 -24.06 -29.09 10.98
CA SER A 144 -24.91 -29.89 10.10
C SER A 144 -26.33 -29.85 10.66
N LYS A 145 -27.30 -29.28 9.95
CA LYS A 145 -28.69 -29.72 10.16
C LYS A 145 -29.26 -30.16 8.83
N PRO A 146 -29.91 -31.32 8.83
CA PRO A 146 -31.31 -31.32 9.23
C PRO A 146 -31.51 -31.70 10.70
N VAL A 147 -32.49 -31.02 11.29
CA VAL A 147 -33.11 -31.34 12.57
C VAL A 147 -33.81 -32.69 12.43
N ALA A 148 -33.40 -33.69 13.22
CA ALA A 148 -34.26 -34.85 13.47
C ALA A 148 -35.41 -34.39 14.37
N LEU A 149 -36.59 -34.14 13.77
CA LEU A 149 -37.87 -34.11 14.48
C LEU A 149 -38.03 -35.47 15.18
N LYS A 150 -38.15 -35.47 16.52
CA LYS A 150 -38.75 -36.61 17.20
C LYS A 150 -40.24 -36.61 16.88
N ILE A 151 -40.63 -37.65 16.17
CA ILE A 151 -41.99 -38.06 15.85
C ILE A 151 -42.90 -37.91 17.07
N CYS A 152 -44.00 -37.18 16.90
CA CYS A 152 -45.12 -37.17 17.84
C CYS A 152 -45.65 -38.61 17.99
N LYS A 153 -45.82 -39.08 19.23
CA LYS A 153 -46.40 -40.40 19.56
C LYS A 153 -47.85 -40.61 19.08
N ALA A 154 -48.40 -39.73 18.24
CA ALA A 154 -49.79 -39.75 17.78
C ALA A 154 -49.97 -39.96 16.26
N CYS A 155 -48.92 -40.17 15.46
CA CYS A 155 -49.03 -40.22 13.99
C CYS A 155 -48.49 -41.55 13.43
N ASN A 156 -49.37 -42.34 12.80
CA ASN A 156 -49.15 -43.73 12.39
C ASN A 156 -48.73 -43.84 10.90
N LEU A 157 -47.47 -43.55 10.54
CA LEU A 157 -46.98 -43.67 9.16
C LEU A 157 -45.63 -44.41 9.08
N SER A 158 -45.51 -45.36 8.13
CA SER A 158 -44.38 -46.30 7.99
C SER A 158 -43.18 -45.73 7.22
N PRO A 159 -41.98 -46.36 7.33
CA PRO A 159 -40.69 -45.76 6.94
C PRO A 159 -40.26 -45.91 5.47
N ASP A 160 -41.09 -46.42 4.57
CA ASP A 160 -40.60 -46.93 3.27
C ASP A 160 -40.48 -45.89 2.14
N HIS A 161 -40.50 -44.58 2.42
CA HIS A 161 -40.53 -43.53 1.37
C HIS A 161 -39.37 -42.51 1.40
N LEU A 162 -38.26 -42.76 2.10
CA LEU A 162 -37.18 -41.77 2.26
C LEU A 162 -35.82 -42.17 1.66
N ILE A 163 -35.81 -43.05 0.65
CA ILE A 163 -34.60 -43.37 -0.13
C ILE A 163 -34.80 -42.85 -1.56
N GLU A 164 -34.59 -41.57 -1.79
CA GLU A 164 -34.28 -41.01 -3.12
C GLU A 164 -33.93 -39.53 -2.94
N ASN A 165 -32.64 -39.27 -2.66
CA ASN A 165 -31.87 -38.06 -3.02
C ASN A 165 -30.58 -38.04 -2.19
N GLU A 166 -29.55 -38.72 -2.70
CA GLU A 166 -28.17 -38.57 -2.25
C GLU A 166 -27.67 -37.16 -2.59
N LEU A 167 -27.79 -36.23 -1.64
CA LEU A 167 -27.06 -34.96 -1.67
C LEU A 167 -25.65 -35.21 -1.13
N VAL A 168 -24.68 -35.28 -2.03
CA VAL A 168 -23.25 -35.37 -1.69
C VAL A 168 -22.85 -34.15 -0.85
N PRO A 169 -22.35 -34.32 0.39
CA PRO A 169 -21.93 -33.19 1.22
C PRO A 169 -20.72 -32.49 0.59
N GLU A 170 -20.81 -31.17 0.42
CA GLU A 170 -19.70 -30.33 -0.02
C GLU A 170 -18.59 -30.38 1.04
N GLU A 171 -17.49 -31.05 0.73
CA GLU A 171 -16.38 -31.32 1.65
C GLU A 171 -15.77 -29.99 2.15
N VAL A 172 -15.87 -29.72 3.46
CA VAL A 172 -15.30 -28.50 4.07
C VAL A 172 -13.77 -28.65 4.10
N ILE A 173 -13.10 -28.16 3.06
CA ILE A 173 -11.63 -28.12 3.00
C ILE A 173 -11.12 -27.12 4.04
N ASP A 174 -10.37 -27.60 5.03
CA ASP A 174 -9.68 -26.73 5.99
C ASP A 174 -8.49 -25.99 5.34
N VAL A 175 -7.94 -24.99 6.04
CA VAL A 175 -6.89 -24.10 5.50
C VAL A 175 -5.60 -24.84 5.16
N GLU A 176 -5.23 -25.84 5.95
CA GLU A 176 -4.01 -26.64 5.75
C GLU A 176 -4.17 -27.53 4.52
N SER A 177 -5.35 -28.15 4.36
CA SER A 177 -5.74 -28.93 3.21
C SER A 177 -5.80 -28.08 1.94
N PHE A 178 -6.24 -26.81 2.04
CA PHE A 178 -6.23 -25.86 0.93
C PHE A 178 -4.81 -25.46 0.51
N GLN A 179 -3.91 -25.20 1.46
CA GLN A 179 -2.50 -24.92 1.16
C GLN A 179 -1.81 -26.13 0.53
N ALA A 180 -2.06 -27.33 1.03
CA ALA A 180 -1.56 -28.58 0.46
C ALA A 180 -2.07 -28.78 -0.98
N LEU A 181 -3.35 -28.45 -1.24
CA LEU A 181 -3.93 -28.49 -2.59
C LEU A 181 -3.23 -27.50 -3.54
N LEU A 182 -2.97 -26.27 -3.10
CA LEU A 182 -2.25 -25.27 -3.89
C LEU A 182 -0.82 -25.72 -4.22
N LEU A 183 -0.10 -26.28 -3.24
CA LEU A 183 1.25 -26.82 -3.43
C LEU A 183 1.27 -27.99 -4.42
N LYS A 184 0.29 -28.90 -4.32
CA LYS A 184 0.16 -30.03 -5.24
C LYS A 184 -0.15 -29.58 -6.67
N LYS A 185 -0.95 -28.52 -6.83
CA LYS A 185 -1.41 -28.03 -8.15
C LYS A 185 -0.40 -27.11 -8.83
N SER A 186 0.33 -26.31 -8.06
CA SER A 186 1.34 -25.37 -8.55
C SER A 186 2.59 -25.44 -7.66
N PRO A 187 3.46 -26.44 -7.85
CA PRO A 187 4.63 -26.62 -7.01
C PRO A 187 5.63 -25.46 -7.19
N TYR A 188 5.78 -24.97 -8.42
CA TYR A 188 6.69 -23.90 -8.79
C TYR A 188 6.07 -22.51 -8.66
N VAL A 189 6.90 -21.52 -8.31
CA VAL A 189 6.56 -20.10 -8.14
C VAL A 189 7.64 -19.20 -8.79
N PRO A 190 7.87 -19.36 -10.10
CA PRO A 190 8.99 -18.72 -10.79
C PRO A 190 8.91 -17.18 -10.75
N ILE A 191 7.72 -16.60 -10.81
CA ILE A 191 7.58 -15.14 -10.91
C ILE A 191 7.92 -14.47 -9.58
N SER A 192 7.49 -15.04 -8.46
CA SER A 192 7.82 -14.52 -7.13
C SER A 192 9.33 -14.47 -6.92
N TYR A 193 10.04 -15.55 -7.30
CA TYR A 193 11.50 -15.60 -7.18
C TYR A 193 12.21 -14.73 -8.21
N ALA A 194 11.69 -14.62 -9.43
CA ALA A 194 12.23 -13.71 -10.44
C ALA A 194 12.11 -12.24 -9.99
N LEU A 195 10.94 -11.82 -9.50
CA LEU A 195 10.73 -10.47 -8.96
C LEU A 195 11.65 -10.22 -7.76
N PHE A 196 11.75 -11.16 -6.83
CA PHE A 196 12.68 -11.05 -5.70
C PHE A 196 14.12 -10.87 -6.18
N GLY A 197 14.59 -11.76 -7.07
CA GLY A 197 15.94 -11.72 -7.62
C GLY A 197 16.23 -10.42 -8.37
N MET A 198 15.31 -9.94 -9.21
CA MET A 198 15.48 -8.68 -9.94
C MET A 198 15.63 -7.48 -9.00
N ASN A 199 14.82 -7.39 -7.94
CA ASN A 199 14.93 -6.32 -6.96
C ASN A 199 16.29 -6.33 -6.23
N ILE A 200 16.78 -7.52 -5.86
CA ILE A 200 18.12 -7.67 -5.27
C ILE A 200 19.20 -7.26 -6.27
N LEU A 201 19.13 -7.74 -7.52
CA LEU A 201 20.13 -7.46 -8.54
C LEU A 201 20.20 -5.97 -8.90
N VAL A 202 19.06 -5.31 -9.06
CA VAL A 202 18.98 -3.87 -9.31
C VAL A 202 19.57 -3.09 -8.14
N PHE A 203 19.24 -3.46 -6.91
CA PHE A 203 19.81 -2.80 -5.73
C PHE A 203 21.33 -2.99 -5.65
N LEU A 204 21.85 -4.20 -5.91
CA LEU A 204 23.30 -4.44 -5.96
C LEU A 204 23.98 -3.64 -7.07
N ALA A 205 23.34 -3.49 -8.23
CA ALA A 205 23.85 -2.67 -9.33
C ALA A 205 23.87 -1.18 -8.97
N MET A 206 22.87 -0.68 -8.24
CA MET A 206 22.85 0.68 -7.68
C MET A 206 24.04 0.90 -6.74
N LEU A 207 24.29 -0.04 -5.81
CA LEU A 207 25.43 0.04 -4.89
C LEU A 207 26.77 0.05 -5.65
N TYR A 208 26.91 -0.82 -6.66
CA TYR A 208 28.10 -0.87 -7.49
C TYR A 208 28.36 0.45 -8.23
N ALA A 209 27.31 1.16 -8.64
CA ALA A 209 27.39 2.47 -9.26
C ALA A 209 27.54 3.64 -8.27
N GLY A 210 27.71 3.38 -6.98
CA GLY A 210 27.95 4.40 -5.96
C GLY A 210 26.69 5.04 -5.37
N VAL A 211 25.52 4.40 -5.51
CA VAL A 211 24.32 4.80 -4.75
C VAL A 211 24.48 4.42 -3.29
N ASP A 212 24.11 5.32 -2.37
CA ASP A 212 24.25 5.09 -0.93
C ASP A 212 23.41 3.90 -0.45
N LEU A 213 23.95 3.13 0.50
CA LEU A 213 23.33 1.89 1.00
C LEU A 213 22.06 2.14 1.81
N PHE A 214 21.94 3.29 2.48
CA PHE A 214 20.87 3.57 3.44
C PHE A 214 20.04 4.80 3.06
N GLN A 215 20.65 5.82 2.47
CA GLN A 215 20.04 7.11 2.14
C GLN A 215 20.45 7.59 0.74
N PRO A 216 19.99 6.91 -0.34
CA PRO A 216 20.14 7.41 -1.69
C PRO A 216 19.62 8.85 -1.83
N THR A 217 20.38 9.71 -2.50
CA THR A 217 19.92 11.04 -2.87
C THR A 217 18.85 10.97 -3.96
N THR A 218 18.02 12.01 -4.04
CA THR A 218 17.03 12.15 -5.12
C THR A 218 17.66 12.06 -6.51
N GLU A 219 18.83 12.68 -6.70
CA GLU A 219 19.56 12.64 -7.98
C GLU A 219 19.98 11.21 -8.35
N GLN A 220 20.54 10.46 -7.39
CA GLN A 220 20.91 9.05 -7.58
C GLN A 220 19.68 8.21 -7.97
N LEU A 221 18.55 8.39 -7.29
CA LEU A 221 17.31 7.67 -7.60
C LEU A 221 16.77 8.01 -8.99
N LEU A 222 16.78 9.29 -9.36
CA LEU A 222 16.33 9.75 -10.67
C LEU A 222 17.22 9.21 -11.80
N ALA A 223 18.54 9.14 -11.60
CA ALA A 223 19.47 8.55 -12.57
C ALA A 223 19.16 7.07 -12.86
N TRP A 224 18.61 6.35 -11.88
CA TRP A 224 18.28 4.93 -11.98
C TRP A 224 16.85 4.62 -12.45
N GLY A 225 16.02 5.64 -12.67
CA GLY A 225 14.65 5.43 -13.16
C GLY A 225 13.56 5.57 -12.11
N ALA A 226 13.80 6.28 -11.01
CA ALA A 226 12.74 6.61 -10.05
C ALA A 226 11.65 7.45 -10.71
N ASN A 227 10.41 7.32 -10.25
CA ASN A 227 9.28 8.01 -10.81
C ASN A 227 9.23 9.43 -10.27
N ALA A 228 9.17 10.41 -11.19
CA ALA A 228 9.07 11.82 -10.87
C ALA A 228 8.41 12.54 -12.04
N GLY A 229 7.38 13.35 -11.77
CA GLY A 229 6.55 13.87 -12.86
C GLY A 229 7.28 14.75 -13.85
N THR A 230 8.30 15.50 -13.44
CA THR A 230 9.15 16.31 -14.34
C THR A 230 9.95 15.49 -15.34
N LYS A 231 10.13 14.18 -15.09
CA LYS A 231 10.81 13.23 -16.00
C LYS A 231 9.80 12.33 -16.68
N THR A 232 8.91 11.71 -15.92
CA THR A 232 7.93 10.74 -16.41
C THR A 232 6.99 11.36 -17.44
N MET A 233 6.56 12.62 -17.24
CA MET A 233 5.73 13.34 -18.21
C MET A 233 6.51 13.89 -19.42
N ASP A 234 7.84 13.88 -19.36
CA ASP A 234 8.74 14.45 -20.37
C ASP A 234 9.33 13.36 -21.26
N GLY A 235 8.52 12.35 -21.60
CA GLY A 235 8.90 11.27 -22.51
C GLY A 235 9.53 10.04 -21.83
N GLU A 236 9.76 10.06 -20.51
CA GLU A 236 10.35 8.93 -19.77
C GLU A 236 9.29 8.05 -19.08
N ALA A 237 8.20 7.73 -19.78
CA ALA A 237 7.06 6.96 -19.23
C ALA A 237 7.44 5.56 -18.71
N TRP A 238 8.56 4.99 -19.16
CA TRP A 238 9.12 3.74 -18.64
C TRP A 238 9.40 3.78 -17.12
N ARG A 239 9.56 4.99 -16.56
CA ARG A 239 9.72 5.22 -15.11
C ARG A 239 8.55 4.72 -14.27
N LEU A 240 7.34 4.65 -14.85
CA LEU A 240 6.17 4.12 -14.17
C LEU A 240 6.35 2.67 -13.72
N LEU A 241 7.15 1.89 -14.45
CA LEU A 241 7.44 0.50 -14.13
C LEU A 241 8.82 0.33 -13.49
N SER A 242 9.85 1.00 -13.98
CA SER A 242 11.22 0.80 -13.45
C SER A 242 11.35 1.19 -11.98
N CYS A 243 10.61 2.21 -11.53
CA CYS A 243 10.68 2.67 -10.14
C CYS A 243 10.25 1.58 -9.14
N ALA A 244 9.45 0.61 -9.56
CA ALA A 244 9.03 -0.52 -8.73
C ALA A 244 10.19 -1.47 -8.37
N PHE A 245 11.32 -1.37 -9.06
CA PHE A 245 12.51 -2.18 -8.81
C PHE A 245 13.63 -1.45 -8.06
N LEU A 246 13.48 -0.14 -7.85
CA LEU A 246 14.44 0.68 -7.12
C LEU A 246 14.07 0.74 -5.64
N HIS A 247 15.06 0.89 -4.77
CA HIS A 247 14.82 0.98 -3.33
C HIS A 247 15.65 2.12 -2.70
N ILE A 248 14.99 2.85 -1.79
CA ILE A 248 15.56 4.00 -1.06
C ILE A 248 16.34 3.48 0.17
N GLY A 249 17.27 2.57 -0.07
CA GLY A 249 18.13 1.97 0.97
C GLY A 249 17.75 0.56 1.42
N LEU A 250 18.67 -0.04 2.19
CA LEU A 250 18.68 -1.46 2.53
C LEU A 250 17.46 -1.91 3.35
N VAL A 251 17.01 -1.09 4.31
CA VAL A 251 15.84 -1.44 5.15
C VAL A 251 14.58 -1.47 4.31
N HIS A 252 14.42 -0.50 3.40
CA HIS A 252 13.27 -0.45 2.50
C HIS A 252 13.23 -1.68 1.57
N LEU A 253 14.37 -2.09 1.01
CA LEU A 253 14.49 -3.35 0.26
C LEU A 253 14.12 -4.55 1.12
N GLY A 254 14.72 -4.66 2.32
CA GLY A 254 14.51 -5.79 3.23
C GLY A 254 13.05 -6.03 3.57
N VAL A 255 12.30 -4.96 3.86
CA VAL A 255 10.86 -5.05 4.16
C VAL A 255 10.05 -5.50 2.94
N ASN A 256 10.28 -4.91 1.76
CA ASN A 256 9.57 -5.33 0.54
C ASN A 256 9.87 -6.77 0.18
N MET A 257 11.14 -7.17 0.25
CA MET A 257 11.57 -8.52 -0.07
C MET A 257 11.07 -9.54 0.95
N PHE A 258 10.97 -9.19 2.23
CA PHE A 258 10.33 -10.02 3.24
C PHE A 258 8.85 -10.28 2.91
N VAL A 259 8.10 -9.23 2.57
CA VAL A 259 6.69 -9.36 2.17
C VAL A 259 6.57 -10.22 0.90
N LEU A 260 7.35 -9.91 -0.14
CA LEU A 260 7.33 -10.65 -1.40
C LEU A 260 7.69 -12.13 -1.21
N TRP A 261 8.70 -12.44 -0.40
CA TRP A 261 9.12 -13.81 -0.11
C TRP A 261 8.06 -14.62 0.63
N LYS A 262 7.35 -14.00 1.58
CA LYS A 262 6.31 -14.67 2.37
C LYS A 262 5.00 -14.83 1.61
N VAL A 263 4.63 -13.81 0.83
CA VAL A 263 3.28 -13.69 0.25
C VAL A 263 3.26 -14.06 -1.22
N GLY A 264 4.29 -13.69 -1.98
CA GLY A 264 4.39 -13.95 -3.41
C GLY A 264 4.15 -15.42 -3.75
N PRO A 265 4.91 -16.38 -3.18
CA PRO A 265 4.72 -17.80 -3.45
C PRO A 265 3.34 -18.34 -3.12
N PHE A 266 2.63 -17.77 -2.13
CA PHE A 266 1.28 -18.20 -1.81
C PHE A 266 0.29 -17.70 -2.88
N LEU A 267 0.37 -16.41 -3.22
CA LEU A 267 -0.55 -15.78 -4.17
C LEU A 267 -0.28 -16.17 -5.62
N GLU A 268 0.97 -16.42 -5.98
CA GLU A 268 1.31 -16.99 -7.29
C GLU A 268 0.70 -18.38 -7.48
N ARG A 269 0.67 -19.21 -6.43
CA ARG A 269 -0.01 -20.52 -6.50
C ARG A 269 -1.52 -20.39 -6.57
N LEU A 270 -2.06 -19.38 -5.89
CA LEU A 270 -3.49 -19.11 -5.89
C LEU A 270 -4.00 -18.66 -7.26
N PHE A 271 -3.28 -17.75 -7.92
CA PHE A 271 -3.70 -17.13 -9.18
C PHE A 271 -3.08 -17.76 -10.44
N GLY A 272 -1.96 -18.45 -10.29
CA GLY A 272 -1.06 -18.85 -11.37
C GLY A 272 -0.06 -17.74 -11.74
N SER A 273 1.12 -18.14 -12.21
CA SER A 273 2.26 -17.26 -12.52
C SER A 273 1.92 -16.07 -13.42
N THR A 274 1.25 -16.31 -14.56
CA THR A 274 0.91 -15.22 -15.50
C THR A 274 -0.06 -14.21 -14.89
N THR A 275 -1.11 -14.66 -14.23
CA THR A 275 -2.10 -13.79 -13.58
C THR A 275 -1.47 -12.99 -12.44
N PHE A 276 -0.61 -13.62 -11.64
CA PHE A 276 0.15 -12.94 -10.60
C PHE A 276 1.07 -11.85 -11.17
N LEU A 277 1.75 -12.13 -12.29
CA LEU A 277 2.57 -11.12 -12.97
C LEU A 277 1.72 -9.94 -13.48
N ILE A 278 0.56 -10.21 -14.08
CA ILE A 278 -0.37 -9.16 -14.53
C ILE A 278 -0.79 -8.28 -13.35
N PHE A 279 -1.18 -8.89 -12.23
CA PHE A 279 -1.56 -8.16 -11.01
C PHE A 279 -0.41 -7.29 -10.51
N TYR A 280 0.82 -7.82 -10.45
CA TYR A 280 1.99 -7.07 -10.02
C TYR A 280 2.26 -5.86 -10.93
N VAL A 281 2.29 -6.05 -12.25
CA VAL A 281 2.64 -5.00 -13.22
C VAL A 281 1.56 -3.91 -13.28
N VAL A 282 0.28 -4.29 -13.36
CA VAL A 282 -0.84 -3.32 -13.39
C VAL A 282 -0.87 -2.51 -12.09
N SER A 283 -0.62 -3.16 -10.95
CA SER A 283 -0.55 -2.50 -9.65
C SER A 283 0.65 -1.55 -9.52
N ALA A 284 1.81 -1.96 -10.05
CA ALA A 284 3.00 -1.11 -10.08
C ALA A 284 2.73 0.18 -10.87
N ILE A 285 2.20 0.05 -12.08
CA ILE A 285 1.90 1.20 -12.94
C ILE A 285 0.81 2.07 -12.32
N GLY A 286 -0.29 1.48 -11.84
CA GLY A 286 -1.38 2.24 -11.21
C GLY A 286 -0.96 2.97 -9.93
N GLY A 287 -0.05 2.38 -9.15
CA GLY A 287 0.58 3.06 -8.01
C GLY A 287 1.43 4.26 -8.47
N SER A 288 2.29 4.05 -9.47
CA SER A 288 3.13 5.11 -10.03
C SER A 288 2.32 6.26 -10.63
N GLU A 289 1.22 5.97 -11.32
CA GLU A 289 0.31 6.99 -11.84
C GLU A 289 -0.35 7.78 -10.70
N ALA A 290 -0.88 7.10 -9.67
CA ALA A 290 -1.47 7.76 -8.52
C ALA A 290 -0.47 8.66 -7.77
N SER A 291 0.80 8.24 -7.69
CA SER A 291 1.89 9.07 -7.18
C SER A 291 2.00 10.39 -7.95
N LEU A 292 1.96 10.34 -9.29
CA LEU A 292 2.05 11.54 -10.13
C LEU A 292 0.82 12.45 -10.05
N TRP A 293 -0.36 11.88 -9.78
CA TRP A 293 -1.57 12.68 -9.53
C TRP A 293 -1.45 13.52 -8.25
N TRP A 294 -0.82 12.97 -7.21
CA TRP A 294 -0.87 13.56 -5.87
C TRP A 294 0.42 14.30 -5.47
N ASN A 295 1.57 13.83 -5.93
CA ASN A 295 2.88 14.31 -5.53
C ASN A 295 3.53 15.12 -6.67
N GLU A 296 3.26 16.42 -6.70
CA GLU A 296 3.78 17.32 -7.76
C GLU A 296 5.31 17.49 -7.74
N PHE A 297 5.97 17.24 -6.60
CA PHE A 297 7.43 17.39 -6.42
C PHE A 297 8.10 16.14 -5.85
N GLY A 298 7.33 15.08 -5.62
CA GLY A 298 7.83 13.86 -5.00
C GLY A 298 8.61 12.99 -5.97
N VAL A 299 9.55 12.22 -5.43
CA VAL A 299 10.21 11.12 -6.13
C VAL A 299 9.80 9.81 -5.48
N SER A 300 9.37 8.85 -6.29
CA SER A 300 8.84 7.57 -5.84
C SER A 300 9.68 6.41 -6.37
N ALA A 301 10.01 5.48 -5.47
CA ALA A 301 10.76 4.27 -5.76
C ALA A 301 10.40 3.19 -4.74
N GLY A 302 10.24 1.95 -5.19
CA GLY A 302 9.95 0.80 -4.33
C GLY A 302 8.90 -0.14 -4.92
N ALA A 303 9.05 -1.43 -4.62
CA ALA A 303 8.08 -2.46 -5.01
C ALA A 303 6.74 -2.36 -4.27
N SER A 304 6.64 -1.52 -3.24
CA SER A 304 5.55 -1.51 -2.27
C SER A 304 4.19 -1.21 -2.91
N GLY A 305 4.09 -0.28 -3.86
CA GLY A 305 2.83 -0.04 -4.59
C GLY A 305 2.30 -1.30 -5.29
N ALA A 306 3.19 -2.08 -5.92
CA ALA A 306 2.84 -3.35 -6.54
C ALA A 306 2.43 -4.41 -5.49
N LEU A 307 3.10 -4.45 -4.33
CA LEU A 307 2.76 -5.38 -3.24
C LEU A 307 1.38 -5.05 -2.63
N PHE A 308 1.09 -3.77 -2.36
CA PHE A 308 -0.24 -3.32 -1.94
C PHE A 308 -1.30 -3.71 -2.97
N GLY A 309 -1.00 -3.57 -4.25
CA GLY A 309 -1.92 -3.98 -5.31
C GLY A 309 -2.07 -5.49 -5.50
N ILE A 310 -1.09 -6.32 -5.14
CA ILE A 310 -1.29 -7.77 -5.04
C ILE A 310 -2.35 -8.09 -3.98
N PHE A 311 -2.31 -7.42 -2.81
CA PHE A 311 -3.34 -7.57 -1.78
C PHE A 311 -4.68 -6.98 -2.21
N GLY A 312 -4.68 -5.85 -2.92
CA GLY A 312 -5.87 -5.29 -3.57
C GLY A 312 -6.49 -6.28 -4.54
N SER A 313 -5.67 -6.92 -5.38
CA SER A 313 -6.09 -7.93 -6.36
C SER A 313 -6.72 -9.14 -5.68
N LEU A 314 -6.14 -9.60 -4.58
CA LEU A 314 -6.74 -10.64 -3.75
C LEU A 314 -8.13 -10.21 -3.24
N LEU A 315 -8.27 -8.99 -2.73
CA LEU A 315 -9.55 -8.49 -2.23
C LEU A 315 -10.61 -8.40 -3.33
N GLY A 316 -10.26 -7.83 -4.49
CA GLY A 316 -11.15 -7.73 -5.65
C GLY A 316 -11.54 -9.11 -6.19
N TYR A 317 -10.57 -10.01 -6.32
CA TYR A 317 -10.80 -11.39 -6.75
C TYR A 317 -11.77 -12.12 -5.83
N LEU A 318 -11.60 -12.01 -4.50
CA LEU A 318 -12.49 -12.65 -3.53
C LEU A 318 -13.88 -12.01 -3.48
N LEU A 319 -14.00 -10.71 -3.78
CA LEU A 319 -15.30 -10.04 -3.87
C LEU A 319 -16.17 -10.62 -5.00
N ALA A 320 -15.55 -11.05 -6.10
CA ALA A 320 -16.23 -11.72 -7.20
C ALA A 320 -16.75 -13.14 -6.86
N LYS A 321 -16.43 -13.67 -5.68
CA LYS A 321 -16.81 -15.03 -5.21
C LYS A 321 -16.48 -16.13 -6.23
N PRO A 322 -15.19 -16.30 -6.59
CA PRO A 322 -14.79 -17.26 -7.59
C PRO A 322 -15.10 -18.70 -7.11
N PRO A 323 -15.56 -19.58 -8.00
CA PRO A 323 -15.92 -20.94 -7.64
C PRO A 323 -14.71 -21.76 -7.17
N GLY A 324 -14.95 -22.75 -6.31
CA GLY A 324 -13.90 -23.67 -5.83
C GLY A 324 -13.16 -23.23 -4.56
N MET A 325 -13.67 -22.23 -3.84
CA MET A 325 -13.16 -21.81 -2.54
C MET A 325 -14.30 -21.76 -1.51
N SER A 326 -14.08 -22.34 -0.33
CA SER A 326 -15.09 -22.32 0.74
C SER A 326 -15.27 -20.90 1.29
N VAL A 327 -16.46 -20.62 1.82
CA VAL A 327 -16.78 -19.32 2.46
C VAL A 327 -15.81 -19.02 3.61
N ALA A 328 -15.39 -20.04 4.36
CA ALA A 328 -14.43 -19.91 5.44
C ALA A 328 -13.05 -19.42 4.93
N ILE A 329 -12.51 -20.06 3.89
CA ILE A 329 -11.22 -19.67 3.29
C ILE A 329 -11.30 -18.25 2.70
N MET A 330 -12.36 -17.95 1.94
CA MET A 330 -12.56 -16.60 1.38
C MET A 330 -12.63 -15.53 2.47
N SER A 331 -13.28 -15.82 3.60
CA SER A 331 -13.41 -14.86 4.70
C SER A 331 -12.08 -14.63 5.40
N GLN A 332 -11.30 -15.69 5.61
CA GLN A 332 -9.96 -15.56 6.19
C GLN A 332 -9.01 -14.78 5.28
N LEU A 333 -8.99 -15.08 3.97
CA LEU A 333 -8.13 -14.36 3.02
C LEU A 333 -8.54 -12.90 2.85
N ARG A 334 -9.85 -12.58 2.88
CA ARG A 334 -10.33 -11.19 2.88
C ARG A 334 -9.86 -10.43 4.11
N LEU A 335 -10.03 -11.01 5.30
CA LEU A 335 -9.55 -10.39 6.54
C LEU A 335 -8.04 -10.17 6.52
N TRP A 336 -7.29 -11.14 6.00
CA TRP A 336 -5.85 -11.00 5.84
C TRP A 336 -5.46 -9.86 4.89
N ALA A 337 -6.12 -9.76 3.72
CA ALA A 337 -5.89 -8.69 2.76
C ALA A 337 -6.24 -7.31 3.32
N ILE A 338 -7.42 -7.18 3.95
CA ILE A 338 -7.88 -5.93 4.57
C ILE A 338 -6.93 -5.51 5.68
N ASN A 339 -6.54 -6.42 6.57
CA ASN A 339 -5.62 -6.12 7.66
C ASN A 339 -4.26 -5.68 7.12
N PHE A 340 -3.73 -6.34 6.09
CA PHE A 340 -2.48 -5.91 5.47
C PHE A 340 -2.60 -4.49 4.93
N ILE A 341 -3.61 -4.20 4.11
CA ILE A 341 -3.78 -2.89 3.47
C ILE A 341 -3.98 -1.80 4.53
N VAL A 342 -4.95 -1.98 5.44
CA VAL A 342 -5.33 -0.96 6.41
C VAL A 342 -4.21 -0.71 7.42
N LEU A 343 -3.62 -1.76 7.99
CA LEU A 343 -2.57 -1.58 9.00
C LEU A 343 -1.29 -1.01 8.41
N ASN A 344 -0.89 -1.44 7.20
CA ASN A 344 0.32 -0.90 6.59
C ASN A 344 0.09 0.53 6.10
N ILE A 345 -1.05 0.88 5.50
CA ILE A 345 -1.37 2.28 5.17
C ILE A 345 -1.39 3.12 6.45
N ALA A 346 -2.10 2.70 7.50
CA ALA A 346 -2.15 3.44 8.75
C ALA A 346 -0.76 3.62 9.39
N PHE A 347 0.08 2.58 9.32
CA PHE A 347 1.45 2.64 9.82
C PHE A 347 2.32 3.60 9.00
N VAL A 348 2.30 3.47 7.66
CA VAL A 348 3.15 4.29 6.81
C VAL A 348 2.64 5.73 6.67
N PHE A 349 1.36 5.99 6.94
CA PHE A 349 0.75 7.33 6.86
C PHE A 349 1.49 8.37 7.72
N PHE A 350 2.09 7.94 8.83
CA PHE A 350 2.83 8.81 9.74
C PHE A 350 4.34 8.90 9.42
N LEU A 351 4.82 8.17 8.42
CA LEU A 351 6.23 8.17 8.03
C LEU A 351 6.47 9.19 6.90
N ALA A 352 7.23 10.24 7.21
CA ALA A 352 7.70 11.19 6.22
C ALA A 352 8.57 10.49 5.16
N GLY A 353 8.43 10.89 3.89
CA GLY A 353 9.15 10.30 2.76
C GLY A 353 8.55 9.01 2.20
N VAL A 354 7.41 8.54 2.72
CA VAL A 354 6.67 7.41 2.14
C VAL A 354 5.56 7.88 1.21
N ASP A 355 5.54 7.33 0.01
CA ASP A 355 4.55 7.64 -1.02
C ASP A 355 3.22 6.91 -0.79
N GLN A 356 2.32 7.57 -0.07
CA GLN A 356 0.99 7.04 0.25
C GLN A 356 0.11 6.89 -0.99
N ALA A 357 0.27 7.79 -1.96
CA ALA A 357 -0.51 7.78 -3.18
C ALA A 357 -0.16 6.55 -4.02
N ALA A 358 1.11 6.15 -4.05
CA ALA A 358 1.52 4.90 -4.70
C ALA A 358 0.93 3.65 -4.04
N HIS A 359 0.85 3.59 -2.71
CA HIS A 359 0.23 2.45 -2.00
C HIS A 359 -1.27 2.37 -2.25
N GLY A 360 -1.97 3.50 -2.10
CA GLY A 360 -3.42 3.57 -2.34
C GLY A 360 -3.78 3.29 -3.80
N GLY A 361 -3.05 3.90 -4.73
CA GLY A 361 -3.23 3.69 -6.17
C GLY A 361 -2.94 2.26 -6.61
N GLY A 362 -1.86 1.66 -6.10
CA GLY A 362 -1.53 0.27 -6.34
C GLY A 362 -2.61 -0.67 -5.81
N ALA A 363 -3.06 -0.46 -4.57
CA ALA A 363 -4.16 -1.22 -3.97
C ALA A 363 -5.46 -1.13 -4.79
N LEU A 364 -5.81 0.07 -5.28
CA LEU A 364 -7.00 0.30 -6.10
C LEU A 364 -6.88 -0.35 -7.48
N ALA A 365 -5.77 -0.13 -8.19
CA ALA A 365 -5.53 -0.72 -9.50
C ALA A 365 -5.55 -2.26 -9.43
N GLY A 366 -4.90 -2.80 -8.40
CA GLY A 366 -4.95 -4.21 -8.04
C GLY A 366 -6.37 -4.70 -7.80
N PHE A 367 -7.14 -4.01 -6.96
CA PHE A 367 -8.54 -4.35 -6.68
C PHE A 367 -9.39 -4.44 -7.95
N LEU A 368 -9.26 -3.46 -8.84
CA LEU A 368 -10.01 -3.45 -10.11
C LEU A 368 -9.64 -4.63 -11.00
N ILE A 369 -8.34 -4.89 -11.21
CA ILE A 369 -7.91 -5.99 -12.07
C ILE A 369 -8.21 -7.37 -11.45
N GLY A 370 -8.11 -7.48 -10.13
CA GLY A 370 -8.48 -8.68 -9.37
C GLY A 370 -9.98 -8.98 -9.46
N LEU A 371 -10.82 -7.94 -9.34
CA LEU A 371 -12.27 -8.06 -9.51
C LEU A 371 -12.62 -8.57 -10.91
N LEU A 372 -12.02 -7.99 -11.96
CA LEU A 372 -12.21 -8.45 -13.34
C LEU A 372 -11.79 -9.91 -13.51
N ALA A 373 -10.62 -10.30 -12.99
CA ALA A 373 -10.14 -11.68 -13.03
C ALA A 373 -11.12 -12.66 -12.34
N GLY A 374 -11.65 -12.26 -11.18
CA GLY A 374 -12.63 -13.04 -10.43
C GLY A 374 -13.95 -13.20 -11.18
N LEU A 375 -14.47 -12.13 -11.79
CA LEU A 375 -15.70 -12.17 -12.60
C LEU A 375 -15.54 -13.04 -13.86
N MET A 376 -14.33 -13.14 -14.40
CA MET A 376 -14.02 -14.00 -15.53
C MET A 376 -13.89 -15.48 -15.15
N GLN A 377 -13.77 -15.81 -13.85
CA GLN A 377 -13.58 -17.16 -13.34
C GLN A 377 -14.93 -17.89 -13.22
N LYS A 378 -15.22 -18.79 -14.19
CA LYS A 378 -16.49 -19.55 -14.23
C LYS A 378 -16.39 -20.98 -13.71
N ASN A 379 -15.18 -21.54 -13.61
CA ASN A 379 -14.94 -22.92 -13.22
C ASN A 379 -14.07 -22.97 -11.97
N ALA A 380 -14.31 -23.96 -11.09
CA ALA A 380 -13.52 -24.21 -9.87
C ALA A 380 -12.05 -24.57 -10.15
N ILE A 381 -11.69 -24.77 -11.42
CA ILE A 381 -10.32 -25.04 -11.83
C ILE A 381 -9.52 -23.73 -11.74
N LEU A 382 -8.67 -23.63 -10.70
CA LEU A 382 -7.70 -22.53 -10.45
C LEU A 382 -6.76 -22.14 -11.62
N LYS A 383 -6.83 -22.78 -12.80
CA LYS A 383 -6.08 -22.33 -13.99
C LYS A 383 -6.99 -21.49 -14.87
N THR A 384 -6.66 -20.21 -15.00
CA THR A 384 -7.28 -19.32 -15.97
C THR A 384 -6.81 -19.72 -17.37
N PRO A 385 -7.73 -19.98 -18.34
CA PRO A 385 -7.35 -20.25 -19.73
C PRO A 385 -6.51 -19.10 -20.29
N ILE A 386 -5.55 -19.41 -21.18
CA ILE A 386 -4.64 -18.40 -21.77
C ILE A 386 -5.38 -17.25 -22.46
N LEU A 387 -6.53 -17.53 -23.08
CA LEU A 387 -7.41 -16.51 -23.66
C LEU A 387 -7.92 -15.51 -22.62
N LYS A 388 -8.30 -16.00 -21.42
CA LYS A 388 -8.73 -15.13 -20.32
C LYS A 388 -7.58 -14.31 -19.76
N GLN A 389 -6.37 -14.87 -19.72
CA GLN A 389 -5.17 -14.10 -19.34
C GLN A 389 -4.86 -13.01 -20.35
N GLY A 390 -5.00 -13.29 -21.65
CA GLY A 390 -4.86 -12.28 -22.70
C GLY A 390 -5.89 -11.16 -22.59
N VAL A 391 -7.16 -11.49 -22.38
CA VAL A 391 -8.22 -10.49 -22.14
C VAL A 391 -7.95 -9.69 -20.88
N LEU A 392 -7.55 -10.33 -19.78
CA LEU A 392 -7.22 -9.65 -18.53
C LEU A 392 -6.05 -8.68 -18.71
N MET A 393 -5.00 -9.10 -19.43
CA MET A 393 -3.87 -8.24 -19.77
C MET A 393 -4.32 -7.03 -20.58
N LEU A 394 -5.16 -7.22 -21.62
CA LEU A 394 -5.68 -6.11 -22.43
C LEU A 394 -6.52 -5.14 -21.60
N LEU A 395 -7.35 -5.64 -20.67
CA LEU A 395 -8.11 -4.79 -19.76
C LEU A 395 -7.19 -4.02 -18.82
N GLY A 396 -6.17 -4.67 -18.25
CA GLY A 396 -5.16 -4.02 -17.41
C GLY A 396 -4.42 -2.91 -18.15
N VAL A 397 -3.93 -3.19 -19.36
CA VAL A 397 -3.29 -2.20 -20.23
C VAL A 397 -4.25 -1.06 -20.57
N GLY A 398 -5.51 -1.35 -20.90
CA GLY A 398 -6.51 -0.34 -21.18
C GLY A 398 -6.81 0.58 -19.98
N ILE A 399 -6.86 0.04 -18.77
CA ILE A 399 -7.06 0.80 -17.53
C ILE A 399 -5.86 1.73 -17.29
N CYS A 400 -4.64 1.21 -17.32
CA CYS A 400 -3.43 2.01 -17.15
C CYS A 400 -3.33 3.08 -18.25
N TRP A 401 -3.56 2.71 -19.51
CA TRP A 401 -3.50 3.66 -20.62
C TRP A 401 -4.54 4.78 -20.50
N GLY A 402 -5.78 4.44 -20.12
CA GLY A 402 -6.82 5.44 -19.89
C GLY A 402 -6.47 6.37 -18.74
N SER A 403 -5.95 5.83 -17.63
CA SER A 403 -5.47 6.61 -16.49
C SER A 403 -4.30 7.52 -16.87
N TRP A 404 -3.31 7.00 -17.60
CA TRP A 404 -2.19 7.77 -18.15
C TRP A 404 -2.65 8.93 -19.04
N PHE A 405 -3.62 8.70 -19.92
CA PHE A 405 -4.18 9.76 -20.77
C PHE A 405 -4.86 10.86 -19.94
N MET A 406 -5.63 10.49 -18.92
CA MET A 406 -6.25 11.47 -18.01
C MET A 406 -5.21 12.23 -17.21
N LEU A 407 -4.15 11.55 -16.77
CA LEU A 407 -3.05 12.12 -16.00
C LEU A 407 -2.29 13.18 -16.82
N GLN A 408 -2.04 12.92 -18.10
CA GLN A 408 -1.46 13.88 -19.03
C GLN A 408 -2.32 15.15 -19.13
N ILE A 409 -3.64 15.01 -19.29
CA ILE A 409 -4.57 16.15 -19.36
C ILE A 409 -4.58 16.96 -18.05
N GLU A 410 -4.49 16.29 -16.90
CA GLU A 410 -4.55 16.98 -15.61
C GLU A 410 -3.23 17.67 -15.24
N THR A 411 -2.11 17.00 -15.46
CA THR A 411 -0.85 17.33 -14.78
C THR A 411 0.28 17.79 -15.70
N ALA A 412 0.17 17.62 -17.02
CA ALA A 412 1.24 17.99 -17.95
C ALA A 412 1.67 19.46 -17.81
N ASP A 413 0.70 20.39 -17.76
CA ASP A 413 0.98 21.82 -17.55
C ASP A 413 1.71 22.07 -16.22
N LYS A 414 1.33 21.37 -15.15
CA LYS A 414 1.96 21.54 -13.83
C LYS A 414 3.43 21.14 -13.87
N PHE A 415 3.74 19.96 -14.42
CA PHE A 415 5.12 19.47 -14.50
C PHE A 415 5.96 20.26 -15.49
N LEU A 416 5.36 20.72 -16.59
CA LEU A 416 6.02 21.62 -17.55
C LEU A 416 6.33 22.98 -16.91
N ALA A 417 5.42 23.52 -16.10
CA ALA A 417 5.64 24.74 -15.33
C ALA A 417 6.80 24.58 -14.33
N ILE A 418 6.86 23.46 -13.59
CA ILE A 418 7.97 23.14 -12.67
C ILE A 418 9.30 23.12 -13.40
N LYS A 419 9.39 22.34 -14.48
CA LYS A 419 10.61 22.23 -15.29
C LYS A 419 11.04 23.59 -15.87
N THR A 420 10.08 24.40 -16.29
CA THR A 420 10.34 25.75 -16.81
C THR A 420 10.86 26.68 -15.73
N PHE A 421 10.33 26.58 -14.51
CA PHE A 421 10.79 27.36 -13.36
C PHE A 421 12.20 26.99 -12.92
N GLU A 422 12.53 25.70 -12.90
CA GLU A 422 13.90 25.24 -12.64
C GLU A 422 14.89 25.76 -13.69
N ARG A 423 14.48 25.77 -14.97
CA ARG A 423 15.31 26.30 -16.06
C ARG A 423 15.45 27.82 -15.96
N PHE A 424 14.35 28.52 -15.69
CA PHE A 424 14.36 29.97 -15.49
C PHE A 424 15.32 30.36 -14.37
N GLY A 425 15.27 29.70 -13.20
CA GLY A 425 16.19 30.02 -12.10
C GLY A 425 17.68 29.88 -12.46
N LYS A 426 18.04 28.92 -13.31
CA LYS A 426 19.43 28.75 -13.80
C LYS A 426 19.83 29.83 -14.81
N GLU A 427 18.92 30.25 -15.67
CA GLU A 427 19.19 31.27 -16.70
C GLU A 427 19.09 32.70 -16.13
N GLU A 428 18.20 32.96 -15.17
CA GLU A 428 17.96 34.26 -14.53
C GLU A 428 19.24 34.83 -13.91
N GLU A 429 20.03 34.01 -13.21
CA GLU A 429 21.30 34.43 -12.61
C GLU A 429 22.27 35.00 -13.67
N SER A 430 22.38 34.32 -14.82
CA SER A 430 23.20 34.78 -15.95
C SER A 430 22.65 36.08 -16.56
N LEU A 431 21.32 36.20 -16.70
CA LEU A 431 20.68 37.40 -17.25
C LEU A 431 20.88 38.61 -16.33
N LEU A 432 20.71 38.44 -15.02
CA LEU A 432 20.94 39.49 -14.02
C LEU A 432 22.41 39.92 -13.97
N MET A 433 23.35 38.98 -14.11
CA MET A 433 24.77 39.31 -14.21
C MET A 433 25.07 40.14 -15.46
N LYS A 434 24.56 39.75 -16.63
CA LYS A 434 24.72 40.53 -17.88
C LYS A 434 24.14 41.93 -17.74
N PHE A 435 22.93 42.03 -17.19
CA PHE A 435 22.26 43.30 -16.94
C PHE A 435 23.10 44.22 -16.04
N THR A 436 23.52 43.71 -14.88
CA THR A 436 24.29 44.46 -13.88
C THR A 436 25.65 44.89 -14.44
N LYS A 437 26.33 44.00 -15.18
CA LYS A 437 27.61 44.30 -15.84
C LYS A 437 27.43 45.39 -16.91
N GLY A 438 26.37 45.32 -17.71
CA GLY A 438 26.03 46.34 -18.70
C GLY A 438 25.82 47.71 -18.05
N GLN A 439 24.99 47.79 -17.01
CA GLN A 439 24.77 49.02 -16.26
C GLN A 439 26.08 49.58 -15.65
N ALA A 440 26.91 48.72 -15.05
CA ALA A 440 28.20 49.13 -14.50
C ALA A 440 29.16 49.62 -15.59
N GLY A 441 29.12 49.00 -16.78
CA GLY A 441 29.91 49.40 -17.94
C GLY A 441 29.54 50.80 -18.43
N VAL A 442 28.25 51.10 -18.55
CA VAL A 442 27.75 52.46 -18.88
C VAL A 442 28.23 53.48 -17.83
N ARG A 443 28.06 53.18 -16.54
CA ARG A 443 28.50 54.07 -15.44
C ARG A 443 30.00 54.34 -15.43
N LYS A 444 30.80 53.37 -15.86
CA LYS A 444 32.27 53.48 -15.94
C LYS A 444 32.75 53.97 -17.32
N ALA A 445 31.84 54.37 -18.21
CA ALA A 445 32.12 54.74 -19.59
C ALA A 445 32.91 53.67 -20.38
N GLN A 446 32.71 52.39 -20.05
CA GLN A 446 33.33 51.24 -20.73
C GLN A 446 32.52 50.77 -21.94
N ILE A 447 31.21 51.00 -21.93
CA ILE A 447 30.30 50.79 -23.05
C ILE A 447 29.36 52.00 -23.16
N THR A 448 28.80 52.24 -24.34
CA THR A 448 27.81 53.30 -24.55
C THR A 448 26.41 52.88 -24.08
N GLU A 449 25.52 53.85 -23.88
CA GLU A 449 24.10 53.56 -23.60
C GLU A 449 23.46 52.77 -24.75
N GLU A 450 23.85 53.05 -26.01
CA GLU A 450 23.34 52.36 -27.19
C GLU A 450 23.83 50.90 -27.28
N GLU A 451 25.08 50.64 -26.90
CA GLU A 451 25.62 49.27 -26.76
C GLU A 451 24.87 48.50 -25.66
N PHE A 452 24.55 49.15 -24.54
CA PHE A 452 23.75 48.54 -23.48
C PHE A 452 22.30 48.28 -23.91
N ALA A 453 21.66 49.21 -24.61
CA ALA A 453 20.33 49.02 -25.18
C ALA A 453 20.31 47.88 -26.21
N THR A 454 21.38 47.73 -26.99
CA THR A 454 21.54 46.61 -27.91
C THR A 454 21.63 45.29 -27.15
N LEU A 455 22.50 45.20 -26.13
CA LEU A 455 22.61 44.01 -25.26
C LEU A 455 21.25 43.61 -24.66
N LEU A 456 20.49 44.59 -24.15
CA LEU A 456 19.15 44.34 -23.61
C LEU A 456 18.23 43.75 -24.69
N ALA A 457 18.14 44.43 -25.84
CA ALA A 457 17.23 44.07 -26.92
C ALA A 457 17.53 42.70 -27.55
N THR A 458 18.80 42.28 -27.60
CA THR A 458 19.22 41.06 -28.31
C THR A 458 19.45 39.87 -27.39
N GLU A 459 19.94 40.08 -26.16
CA GLU A 459 20.39 39.00 -25.29
C GLU A 459 19.57 38.82 -24.00
N ILE A 460 18.85 39.85 -23.54
CA ILE A 460 18.16 39.81 -22.24
C ILE A 460 16.64 39.79 -22.44
N THR A 461 16.07 40.84 -23.04
CA THR A 461 14.63 41.02 -23.18
C THR A 461 13.94 39.86 -23.91
N PRO A 462 14.49 39.28 -24.99
CA PRO A 462 13.84 38.15 -25.67
C PRO A 462 13.68 36.91 -24.77
N ILE A 463 14.67 36.63 -23.92
CA ILE A 463 14.65 35.47 -23.02
C ILE A 463 13.63 35.70 -21.90
N TRP A 464 13.63 36.88 -21.29
CA TRP A 464 12.61 37.27 -20.30
C TRP A 464 11.19 37.23 -20.88
N SER A 465 11.02 37.71 -22.11
CA SER A 465 9.74 37.71 -22.82
C SER A 465 9.23 36.30 -23.10
N ASP A 466 10.12 35.39 -23.53
CA ASP A 466 9.78 33.98 -23.73
C ASP A 466 9.30 33.30 -22.42
N TYR A 467 9.98 33.53 -21.31
CA TYR A 467 9.52 33.02 -20.01
C TYR A 467 8.20 33.65 -19.57
N ALA A 468 8.04 34.97 -19.69
CA ALA A 468 6.79 35.66 -19.37
C ALA A 468 5.61 35.09 -20.18
N ALA A 469 5.80 34.82 -21.46
CA ALA A 469 4.80 34.21 -22.33
C ALA A 469 4.48 32.76 -21.90
N LYS A 470 5.49 31.94 -21.62
CA LYS A 470 5.32 30.55 -21.16
C LYS A 470 4.54 30.48 -19.84
N PHE A 471 4.96 31.22 -18.82
CA PHE A 471 4.28 31.21 -17.52
C PHE A 471 2.87 31.79 -17.60
N ASN A 472 2.63 32.79 -18.43
CA ASN A 472 1.27 33.28 -18.69
C ASN A 472 0.39 32.25 -19.44
N GLY A 473 1.00 31.34 -20.20
CA GLY A 473 0.30 30.32 -21.00
C GLY A 473 -0.11 29.07 -20.25
N TYR A 474 0.49 28.76 -19.09
CA TYR A 474 0.12 27.57 -18.31
C TYR A 474 -1.29 27.70 -17.73
N LYS A 475 -2.17 26.74 -18.08
CA LYS A 475 -3.55 26.72 -17.57
C LYS A 475 -3.62 26.17 -16.16
N LYS A 476 -2.72 25.24 -15.84
CA LYS A 476 -2.59 24.62 -14.51
C LYS A 476 -1.17 24.77 -14.01
N VAL A 477 -1.06 25.09 -12.73
CA VAL A 477 0.21 25.19 -12.03
C VAL A 477 0.18 24.37 -10.76
N PRO A 478 1.34 24.00 -10.21
CA PRO A 478 1.41 23.29 -8.95
C PRO A 478 0.58 23.97 -7.86
N SER A 479 -0.19 23.20 -7.11
CA SER A 479 -1.10 23.72 -6.08
C SER A 479 -0.37 24.58 -5.05
N ARG A 480 0.91 24.26 -4.76
CA ARG A 480 1.72 25.06 -3.83
C ARG A 480 2.02 26.48 -4.35
N TRP A 481 2.03 26.70 -5.67
CA TRP A 481 2.32 27.98 -6.30
C TRP A 481 1.13 28.95 -6.28
N ALA A 482 -0.09 28.46 -6.06
CA ALA A 482 -1.32 29.26 -6.17
C ALA A 482 -1.34 30.57 -5.34
N GLY A 483 -0.51 30.69 -4.30
CA GLY A 483 -0.43 31.91 -3.49
C GLY A 483 0.32 33.04 -4.17
N TRP A 484 1.47 32.74 -4.79
CA TRP A 484 2.41 33.75 -5.29
C TRP A 484 2.50 33.76 -6.83
N TYR A 485 1.99 32.73 -7.50
CA TYR A 485 2.12 32.58 -8.96
C TYR A 485 1.54 33.74 -9.77
N PRO A 486 0.35 34.30 -9.43
CA PRO A 486 -0.18 35.45 -10.17
C PRO A 486 0.77 36.65 -10.13
N ASP A 487 1.31 36.97 -8.95
CA ASP A 487 2.28 38.06 -8.78
C ASP A 487 3.59 37.77 -9.52
N PHE A 488 4.02 36.51 -9.56
CA PHE A 488 5.19 36.11 -10.34
C PHE A 488 5.00 36.33 -11.85
N VAL A 489 3.83 36.02 -12.41
CA VAL A 489 3.54 36.31 -13.82
C VAL A 489 3.51 37.83 -14.09
N VAL A 490 2.97 38.62 -13.16
CA VAL A 490 2.99 40.08 -13.26
C VAL A 490 4.43 40.59 -13.21
N TYR A 491 5.24 40.12 -12.27
CA TYR A 491 6.67 40.45 -12.16
C TYR A 491 7.42 40.23 -13.48
N LEU A 492 7.26 39.06 -14.11
CA LEU A 492 7.92 38.76 -15.38
C LEU A 492 7.51 39.75 -16.48
N LYS A 493 6.22 40.10 -16.55
CA LYS A 493 5.72 41.08 -17.52
C LYS A 493 6.26 42.49 -17.24
N THR A 494 6.26 42.91 -15.97
CA THR A 494 6.81 44.21 -15.56
C THR A 494 8.30 44.31 -15.87
N GLN A 495 9.07 43.23 -15.69
CA GLN A 495 10.48 43.18 -16.10
C GLN A 495 10.66 43.37 -17.61
N VAL A 496 9.86 42.69 -18.43
CA VAL A 496 9.89 42.83 -19.90
C VAL A 496 9.50 44.25 -20.32
N GLU A 497 8.48 44.83 -19.70
CA GLU A 497 8.03 46.20 -19.94
C GLU A 497 9.14 47.21 -19.59
N ALA A 498 9.73 47.10 -18.41
CA ALA A 498 10.83 47.96 -17.96
C ALA A 498 12.03 47.89 -18.93
N GLN A 499 12.43 46.69 -19.33
CA GLN A 499 13.54 46.49 -20.27
C GLN A 499 13.22 47.06 -21.66
N THR A 500 11.97 46.93 -22.12
CA THR A 500 11.53 47.47 -23.42
C THR A 500 11.51 48.99 -23.42
N LEU A 501 10.93 49.61 -22.39
CA LEU A 501 10.92 51.07 -22.22
C LEU A 501 12.33 51.64 -22.13
N LEU A 502 13.25 50.96 -21.42
CA LEU A 502 14.64 51.38 -21.32
C LEU A 502 15.34 51.36 -22.70
N VAL A 503 15.14 50.28 -23.46
CA VAL A 503 15.70 50.18 -24.83
C VAL A 503 15.14 51.27 -25.74
N GLU A 504 13.83 51.49 -25.72
CA GLU A 504 13.19 52.51 -26.54
C GLU A 504 13.66 53.92 -26.16
N GLY A 505 13.65 54.25 -24.87
CA GLY A 505 14.06 55.55 -24.34
C GLY A 505 15.49 55.89 -24.71
N ILE A 506 16.42 54.93 -24.63
CA ILE A 506 17.81 55.13 -25.08
C ILE A 506 17.88 55.36 -26.60
N LYS A 507 17.21 54.53 -27.40
CA LYS A 507 17.29 54.59 -28.87
C LYS A 507 16.73 55.88 -29.46
N ILE A 508 15.66 56.42 -28.88
CA ILE A 508 15.03 57.66 -29.36
C ILE A 508 15.42 58.89 -28.52
N ASN A 509 16.31 58.71 -27.54
CA ASN A 509 16.75 59.74 -26.59
C ASN A 509 15.59 60.41 -25.82
N ASP A 510 14.61 59.60 -25.38
CA ASP A 510 13.45 60.03 -24.60
C ASP A 510 13.66 59.71 -23.11
N LYS A 511 13.94 60.77 -22.33
CA LYS A 511 14.19 60.67 -20.89
C LYS A 511 12.97 60.23 -20.10
N SER A 512 11.76 60.56 -20.55
CA SER A 512 10.52 60.18 -19.85
C SER A 512 10.36 58.66 -19.84
N LYS A 513 10.66 57.99 -20.95
CA LYS A 513 10.63 56.52 -21.05
C LYS A 513 11.70 55.85 -20.19
N VAL A 514 12.88 56.47 -20.08
CA VAL A 514 13.96 55.97 -19.21
C VAL A 514 13.55 56.07 -17.73
N GLU A 515 12.91 57.17 -17.34
CA GLU A 515 12.39 57.36 -15.98
C GLU A 515 11.27 56.36 -15.67
N GLU A 516 10.29 56.20 -16.57
CA GLU A 516 9.22 55.19 -16.45
C GLU A 516 9.79 53.76 -16.35
N ALA A 517 10.82 53.43 -17.14
CA ALA A 517 11.50 52.14 -17.04
C ALA A 517 12.11 51.92 -15.64
N HIS A 518 12.71 52.95 -15.04
CA HIS A 518 13.27 52.88 -13.69
C HIS A 518 12.20 52.68 -12.62
N GLU A 519 11.05 53.33 -12.75
CA GLU A 519 9.89 53.09 -11.88
C GLU A 519 9.42 51.63 -11.98
N LYS A 520 9.27 51.11 -13.20
CA LYS A 520 8.89 49.70 -13.41
C LYS A 520 9.90 48.70 -12.85
N PHE A 521 11.21 48.99 -12.93
CA PHE A 521 12.22 48.17 -12.27
C PHE A 521 12.08 48.20 -10.74
N ALA A 522 11.71 49.35 -10.15
CA ALA A 522 11.45 49.46 -8.72
C ALA A 522 10.22 48.65 -8.29
N ASP A 523 9.12 48.75 -9.06
CA ASP A 523 7.90 47.96 -8.86
C ASP A 523 8.20 46.46 -8.90
N ALA A 524 8.93 46.01 -9.92
CA ALA A 524 9.31 44.62 -10.07
C ALA A 524 10.15 44.13 -8.88
N ALA A 525 11.07 44.97 -8.36
CA ALA A 525 11.87 44.64 -7.19
C ALA A 525 11.03 44.52 -5.90
N GLU A 526 9.96 45.33 -5.75
CA GLU A 526 9.01 45.19 -4.66
C GLU A 526 8.20 43.89 -4.76
N MET A 527 7.74 43.53 -5.97
CA MET A 527 7.04 42.27 -6.22
C MET A 527 7.90 41.06 -5.84
N VAL A 528 9.19 41.05 -6.17
CA VAL A 528 10.11 39.96 -5.77
C VAL A 528 10.17 39.80 -4.26
N LYS A 529 10.20 40.90 -3.48
CA LYS A 529 10.19 40.84 -2.01
C LYS A 529 8.90 40.20 -1.49
N LYS A 530 7.75 40.56 -2.06
CA LYS A 530 6.44 39.97 -1.72
C LYS A 530 6.42 38.48 -2.02
N ILE A 531 6.73 38.09 -3.27
CA ILE A 531 6.78 36.69 -3.73
C ILE A 531 7.72 35.86 -2.83
N THR A 532 8.92 36.36 -2.58
CA THR A 532 9.91 35.67 -1.73
C THR A 532 9.40 35.45 -0.30
N THR A 533 8.67 36.44 0.25
CA THR A 533 8.09 36.34 1.59
C THR A 533 7.01 35.26 1.63
N GLU A 534 6.13 35.22 0.63
CA GLU A 534 5.08 34.20 0.52
C GLU A 534 5.65 32.79 0.29
N MET A 535 6.69 32.66 -0.55
CA MET A 535 7.41 31.41 -0.75
C MET A 535 8.00 30.89 0.56
N LYS A 536 8.67 31.76 1.34
CA LYS A 536 9.23 31.40 2.66
C LYS A 536 8.17 31.08 3.70
N ALA A 537 7.03 31.78 3.68
CA ALA A 537 5.92 31.50 4.59
C ALA A 537 5.34 30.10 4.34
N LYS A 538 5.23 29.67 3.08
CA LYS A 538 4.78 28.33 2.72
C LYS A 538 5.82 27.25 3.00
N SER A 539 7.12 27.53 2.83
CA SER A 539 8.18 26.56 3.12
C SER A 539 8.37 26.30 4.62
N LYS A 540 8.07 27.27 5.50
CA LYS A 540 8.13 27.06 6.96
C LYS A 540 7.03 26.12 7.51
N ASN A 541 5.94 25.93 6.77
CA ASN A 541 4.81 25.09 7.20
C ASN A 541 4.88 23.64 6.68
N LYS A 542 5.89 23.27 5.89
CA LYS A 542 6.16 21.89 5.47
C LYS A 542 7.68 21.70 5.37
N SER A 543 8.23 20.77 6.14
CA SER A 543 9.62 20.33 6.02
C SER A 543 9.82 19.54 4.73
N GLU A 544 9.92 20.21 3.58
CA GLU A 544 10.24 19.64 2.27
C GLU A 544 10.85 20.70 1.33
#